data_AF-A0A160NZD7-F1
#
_entry.id   AF-A0A160NZD7-F1
#
_cell.length_a   1.000
_cell.length_b   1.000
_cell.length_c   1.000
_cell.angle_alpha   90.00
_cell.angle_beta   90.00
_cell.angle_gamma   90.00
#
_symmetry.space_group_name_H-M   'P 1'
#
loop_
_entity.id
_entity.type
_entity.pdbx_description
1 polymer ?
#
loop_
_entity_poly.entity_id
_entity_poly.type
_entity_poly.pdbx_seq_one_letter_code
_entity_poly.pdbx_strand_id
1 'polypeptide(L)'
;MALPPPPTRDGGSATPAENRSPRPSAPAYGRRVNRDTVTLPVTPDLADLADARGLGADELAAEAVRRYVDGEATRVRIQAMRLAKRHQRLLERLGA
;
A
#
# COMPACT_ATOMS: atom_id res chain seq x y z
N MET A 1 -37.03 36.45 47.90
CA MET A 1 -35.60 36.83 47.93
C MET A 1 -35.00 36.56 46.55
N ALA A 2 -34.12 37.44 46.10
CA ALA A 2 -33.98 37.91 44.70
C ALA A 2 -33.23 36.98 43.72
N LEU A 3 -33.62 37.04 42.44
CA LEU A 3 -32.90 36.50 41.28
C LEU A 3 -31.63 37.33 40.97
N PRO A 4 -30.53 36.70 40.51
CA PRO A 4 -29.40 37.43 39.93
C PRO A 4 -29.65 37.85 38.46
N PRO A 5 -29.10 38.99 38.00
CA PRO A 5 -29.26 39.48 36.63
C PRO A 5 -28.40 38.72 35.59
N PRO A 6 -28.78 38.73 34.30
CA PRO A 6 -28.02 38.05 33.24
C PRO A 6 -26.82 38.90 32.79
N PRO A 7 -25.64 38.30 32.52
CA PRO A 7 -24.57 39.00 31.84
C PRO A 7 -24.77 39.05 30.32
N THR A 8 -24.34 40.19 29.80
CA THR A 8 -24.53 40.79 28.48
C THR A 8 -23.88 40.01 27.34
N ARG A 9 -24.54 40.06 26.18
CA ARG A 9 -24.08 39.53 24.89
C ARG A 9 -23.08 40.51 24.27
N ASP A 10 -21.79 40.19 24.31
CA ASP A 10 -20.78 40.84 23.47
C ASP A 10 -20.51 39.99 22.22
N GLY A 11 -20.75 40.63 21.07
CA GLY A 11 -20.34 40.16 19.76
C GLY A 11 -18.95 40.67 19.38
N GLY A 12 -18.31 39.96 18.46
CA GLY A 12 -16.97 40.26 17.93
C GLY A 12 -15.97 39.24 18.44
N SER A 13 -15.32 38.42 17.63
CA SER A 13 -14.74 38.71 16.33
C SER A 13 -14.56 37.41 15.54
N ALA A 14 -14.96 37.45 14.27
CA ALA A 14 -14.69 36.41 13.29
C ALA A 14 -13.17 36.20 13.13
N THR A 15 -12.70 34.97 13.34
CA THR A 15 -11.44 34.51 12.77
C THR A 15 -11.74 33.97 11.36
N PRO A 16 -11.02 34.43 10.32
CA PRO A 16 -11.12 33.81 9.01
C PRO A 16 -10.37 32.49 9.09
N ALA A 17 -11.11 31.38 9.24
CA ALA A 17 -10.58 30.05 8.94
C ALA A 17 -10.44 29.93 7.43
N GLU A 18 -9.44 30.63 6.91
CA GLU A 18 -8.89 30.42 5.60
C GLU A 18 -8.40 28.96 5.52
N ASN A 19 -8.78 28.33 4.40
CA ASN A 19 -7.87 27.48 3.67
C ASN A 19 -7.63 26.09 4.26
N ARG A 20 -8.44 25.13 3.80
CA ARG A 20 -8.02 24.21 2.73
C ARG A 20 -9.16 23.25 2.46
N SER A 21 -9.83 23.42 1.33
CA SER A 21 -10.57 22.32 0.70
C SER A 21 -9.67 21.08 0.74
N PRO A 22 -10.16 19.90 1.17
CA PRO A 22 -9.38 18.69 1.00
C PRO A 22 -9.12 18.57 -0.50
N ARG A 23 -7.85 18.67 -0.89
CA ARG A 23 -7.41 18.30 -2.24
C ARG A 23 -8.05 16.94 -2.55
N PRO A 24 -8.58 16.71 -3.77
CA PRO A 24 -8.93 15.35 -4.15
C PRO A 24 -7.67 14.51 -3.98
N SER A 25 -7.69 13.61 -2.99
CA SER A 25 -6.65 12.62 -2.79
C SER A 25 -6.44 11.93 -4.12
N ALA A 26 -5.22 12.02 -4.66
CA ALA A 26 -4.81 11.27 -5.83
C ALA A 26 -5.32 9.82 -5.70
N PRO A 27 -5.73 9.17 -6.81
CA PRO A 27 -6.23 7.80 -6.76
C PRO A 27 -5.23 6.95 -6.00
N ALA A 28 -5.69 6.37 -4.89
CA ALA A 28 -4.93 5.41 -4.11
C ALA A 28 -4.77 4.12 -4.94
N TYR A 29 -3.86 4.13 -5.91
CA TYR A 29 -3.36 2.92 -6.57
C TYR A 29 -2.46 2.18 -5.59
N GLY A 30 -3.07 1.64 -4.56
CA GLY A 30 -2.35 1.09 -3.42
C GLY A 30 -3.32 0.74 -2.32
N ARG A 31 -4.32 -0.08 -2.65
CA ARG A 31 -5.10 -0.79 -1.65
C ARG A 31 -4.10 -1.57 -0.79
N ARG A 32 -3.76 -1.03 0.39
CA ARG A 32 -3.11 -1.79 1.45
C ARG A 32 -4.12 -2.82 1.92
N VAL A 33 -4.17 -3.93 1.22
CA VAL A 33 -4.74 -5.14 1.79
C VAL A 33 -3.66 -5.69 2.70
N ASN A 34 -3.90 -5.66 4.02
CA ASN A 34 -3.29 -6.63 4.93
C ASN A 34 -3.76 -8.03 4.46
N ARG A 35 -3.02 -8.63 3.52
CA ARG A 35 -3.30 -9.93 2.87
C ARG A 35 -2.09 -10.86 3.00
N ASP A 36 -1.27 -10.65 4.03
CA ASP A 36 0.08 -11.21 4.07
C ASP A 36 0.10 -12.65 4.62
N THR A 37 -1.07 -13.26 4.82
CA THR A 37 -1.22 -14.63 5.29
C THR A 37 -1.73 -15.52 4.16
N VAL A 38 -0.93 -16.53 3.82
CA VAL A 38 -1.30 -17.60 2.88
C VAL A 38 -1.27 -18.91 3.66
N THR A 39 -2.38 -19.65 3.64
CA THR A 39 -2.45 -20.99 4.22
C THR A 39 -2.04 -22.00 3.17
N LEU A 40 -1.02 -22.80 3.48
CA LEU A 40 -0.51 -23.86 2.61
C LEU A 40 -0.55 -25.18 3.37
N PRO A 41 -0.92 -26.30 2.73
CA PRO A 41 -0.80 -27.60 3.36
C PRO A 41 0.68 -27.96 3.55
N VAL A 42 1.04 -28.43 4.73
CA VAL A 42 2.37 -29.03 4.96
C VAL A 42 2.32 -30.47 4.48
N THR A 43 2.85 -30.70 3.28
CA THR A 43 3.00 -32.06 2.72
C THR A 43 4.24 -32.74 3.31
N PRO A 44 4.31 -34.09 3.32
CA PRO A 44 5.50 -34.81 3.76
C PRO A 44 6.76 -34.33 3.03
N ASP A 45 6.70 -34.18 1.70
CA ASP A 45 7.83 -33.70 0.91
C ASP A 45 8.34 -32.31 1.33
N LEU A 46 7.45 -31.40 1.76
CA LEU A 46 7.84 -30.08 2.25
C LEU A 46 8.51 -30.18 3.62
N ALA A 47 8.00 -31.03 4.50
CA ALA A 47 8.58 -31.28 5.81
C ALA A 47 9.97 -31.93 5.68
N ASP A 48 10.10 -32.97 4.86
CA ASP A 48 11.38 -33.65 4.60
C ASP A 48 12.42 -32.69 4.00
N LEU A 49 12.00 -31.80 3.09
CA LEU A 49 12.87 -30.80 2.50
C LEU A 49 13.28 -29.71 3.52
N ALA A 50 12.36 -29.31 4.39
CA ALA A 50 12.63 -28.37 5.48
C ALA A 50 13.66 -28.96 6.45
N ASP A 51 13.47 -30.21 6.87
CA ASP A 51 14.37 -30.95 7.74
C ASP A 51 15.76 -31.13 7.10
N ALA A 52 15.82 -31.53 5.83
CA ALA A 52 17.07 -31.67 5.10
C ALA A 52 17.87 -30.36 4.98
N ARG A 53 17.18 -29.21 5.04
CA ARG A 53 17.79 -27.87 5.01
C ARG A 53 18.00 -27.27 6.41
N GLY A 54 17.54 -27.94 7.47
CA GLY A 54 17.59 -27.43 8.85
C GLY A 54 16.73 -26.18 9.06
N LEU A 55 15.61 -26.06 8.34
CA LEU A 55 14.69 -24.93 8.39
C LEU A 55 13.30 -25.37 8.90
N GLY A 56 12.51 -24.42 9.39
CA GLY A 56 11.07 -24.63 9.56
C GLY A 56 10.35 -24.75 8.22
N ALA A 57 9.26 -25.52 8.16
CA ALA A 57 8.43 -25.64 6.95
C ALA A 57 7.83 -24.29 6.53
N ASP A 58 7.50 -23.44 7.49
CA ASP A 58 7.05 -22.06 7.30
C ASP A 58 8.17 -21.16 6.76
N GLU A 59 9.39 -21.28 7.29
CA GLU A 59 10.56 -20.53 6.81
C GLU A 59 10.89 -20.90 5.37
N LEU A 60 10.88 -22.20 5.06
CA LEU A 60 11.11 -22.73 3.72
C LEU A 60 10.03 -22.27 2.74
N ALA A 61 8.75 -22.34 3.14
CA ALA A 61 7.65 -21.87 2.31
C ALA A 61 7.74 -20.36 2.06
N ALA A 62 8.03 -19.57 3.09
CA ALA A 62 8.20 -18.13 2.96
C ALA A 62 9.39 -17.78 2.06
N GLU A 63 10.50 -18.51 2.15
CA GLU A 63 11.65 -18.36 1.25
C GLU A 63 11.27 -18.65 -0.21
N ALA A 64 10.57 -19.76 -0.45
CA ALA A 64 10.14 -20.14 -1.80
C ALA A 64 9.21 -19.09 -2.42
N VAL A 65 8.22 -18.61 -1.65
CA VAL A 65 7.29 -17.56 -2.09
C VAL A 65 8.04 -16.27 -2.41
N ARG A 66 8.97 -15.82 -1.55
CA ARG A 66 9.79 -14.63 -1.81
C ARG A 66 10.57 -14.75 -3.11
N ARG A 67 11.32 -15.84 -3.29
CA ARG A 67 12.11 -16.09 -4.50
C ARG A 67 11.24 -16.10 -5.76
N TYR A 68 10.07 -16.69 -5.69
CA TYR A 68 9.13 -16.71 -6.81
C TYR A 68 8.63 -15.31 -7.16
N VAL A 69 8.18 -14.55 -6.15
CA VAL A 69 7.68 -13.18 -6.34
C VAL A 69 8.77 -12.26 -6.89
N ASP A 70 10.00 -12.36 -6.40
CA ASP A 70 11.13 -11.58 -6.91
C ASP A 70 11.46 -11.91 -8.37
N GLY A 71 11.38 -13.20 -8.73
CA GLY A 71 11.52 -13.66 -10.10
C GLY A 71 10.43 -13.09 -11.03
N GLU A 72 9.17 -13.15 -10.61
CA GLU A 72 8.04 -12.58 -11.35
C GLU A 72 8.13 -11.06 -11.46
N ALA A 73 8.49 -10.36 -10.38
CA ALA A 73 8.69 -8.92 -10.39
C ALA A 73 9.77 -8.50 -11.41
N THR A 74 10.84 -9.28 -11.53
CA THR A 74 11.88 -9.07 -12.54
C THR A 74 11.34 -9.23 -13.96
N ARG A 75 10.55 -10.28 -14.22
CA ARG A 75 9.91 -10.52 -15.53
C ARG A 75 8.97 -9.39 -15.89
N VAL A 76 8.11 -8.98 -14.97
CA VAL A 76 7.18 -7.85 -15.15
C VAL A 76 7.94 -6.57 -15.45
N ARG A 77 9.02 -6.27 -14.70
CA ARG A 77 9.86 -5.09 -14.96
C ARG A 77 10.47 -5.12 -16.35
N ILE A 78 11.00 -6.25 -16.80
CA ILE A 78 11.56 -6.39 -18.15
C ILE A 78 10.49 -6.12 -19.21
N GLN A 79 9.29 -6.69 -19.05
CA GLN A 79 8.21 -6.47 -20.02
C GLN A 79 7.72 -5.01 -20.00
N ALA A 80 7.60 -4.41 -18.82
CA ALA A 80 7.24 -3.00 -18.67
C ALA A 80 8.27 -2.09 -19.36
N MET A 81 9.57 -2.36 -19.20
CA MET A 81 10.64 -1.62 -19.90
C MET A 81 10.57 -1.79 -21.42
N ARG A 82 10.30 -3.01 -21.91
CA ARG A 82 10.11 -3.27 -23.35
C ARG A 82 8.92 -2.49 -23.91
N LEU A 83 7.81 -2.48 -23.19
CA LEU A 83 6.62 -1.73 -23.56
C LEU A 83 6.91 -0.22 -23.56
N ALA A 84 7.54 0.29 -22.51
CA ALA A 84 7.92 1.70 -22.41
C ALA A 84 8.84 2.11 -23.57
N LYS A 85 9.86 1.31 -23.89
CA LYS A 85 10.75 1.57 -25.03
C LYS A 85 10.01 1.56 -26.37
N ARG A 86 9.12 0.59 -26.58
CA ARG A 86 8.31 0.51 -27.81
C ARG A 86 7.41 1.73 -27.97
N HIS A 87 6.85 2.23 -26.88
CA HIS A 87 5.91 3.34 -26.88
C HIS A 87 6.54 4.66 -26.44
N GLN A 88 7.87 4.78 -26.46
CA GLN A 88 8.57 5.96 -25.96
C GLN A 88 8.10 7.26 -26.63
N ARG A 89 7.93 7.25 -27.96
CA ARG A 89 7.40 8.40 -28.71
C ARG A 89 5.95 8.75 -28.34
N LEU A 90 5.15 7.77 -27.95
CA LEU A 90 3.79 8.01 -27.47
C LEU A 90 3.81 8.65 -26.07
N LEU A 91 4.70 8.18 -25.19
CA LEU A 91 4.90 8.74 -23.86
C LEU A 91 5.41 10.19 -23.92
N GLU A 92 6.39 10.47 -24.78
CA GLU A 92 6.91 11.83 -25.02
C GLU A 92 5.79 12.78 -25.50
N ARG A 93 4.88 12.29 -26.35
CA ARG A 93 3.72 13.08 -26.83
C ARG A 93 2.64 13.30 -25.76
N LEU A 94 2.59 12.44 -24.74
CA LEU A 94 1.66 12.57 -23.62
C LEU A 94 2.24 13.41 -22.46
N GLY A 95 3.46 13.95 -22.62
CA GLY A 95 4.11 14.82 -21.64
C GLY A 95 4.80 14.08 -20.50
N ALA A 96 5.27 12.84 -20.76
CA ALA A 96 6.20 12.15 -19.87
C ALA A 96 7.57 12.84 -19.82
#